data_AF-A0A8S9SKF6-F1
#
_entry.id   AF-A0A8S9SKF6-F1
#
_cell.length_a   1.000
_cell.length_b   1.000
_cell.length_c   1.000
_cell.angle_alpha   90.00
_cell.angle_beta   90.00
_cell.angle_gamma   90.00
#
_symmetry.space_group_name_H-M   'P 1'
#
loop_
_entity.id
_entity.type
_entity.pdbx_description
1 polymer ?
#
loop_
_entity_poly.entity_id
_entity_poly.type
_entity_poly.pdbx_seq_one_letter_code
_entity_poly.pdbx_strand_id
1 'polypeptide(L)' 'MRALNTSGNDCGAYSLKFIECHLLGLDFSLVNDENIQEARHKIAFDLWEAANDEALQYRMSTFKPPKRAPEKTIELF' A
#
# COMPACT_ATOMS: atom_id res chain seq x y z
N MET A 1 -11.81 8.19 19.89
CA MET A 1 -10.77 7.99 18.86
C MET A 1 -10.33 9.36 18.37
N ARG A 2 -9.03 9.64 18.36
CA ARG A 2 -8.50 10.77 17.58
C ARG A 2 -8.67 10.43 16.10
N ALA A 3 -9.00 11.41 15.26
CA ALA A 3 -8.97 11.20 13.82
C ALA A 3 -7.52 10.91 13.39
N LEU A 4 -7.32 9.93 12.51
CA LEU A 4 -6.04 9.67 11.84
C LEU A 4 -5.91 10.56 10.61
N ASN A 5 -4.68 10.66 10.08
CA ASN A 5 -4.36 11.49 8.93
C ASN A 5 -4.71 12.96 9.18
N THR A 6 -4.29 13.49 10.34
CA THR A 6 -4.56 14.88 10.71
C THR A 6 -3.97 15.87 9.69
N SER A 7 -2.90 15.50 9.00
CA SER A 7 -2.29 16.29 7.92
C SER A 7 -3.16 16.37 6.65
N GLY A 8 -4.09 15.43 6.47
CA GLY A 8 -4.91 15.27 5.27
C GLY A 8 -4.19 14.66 4.06
N ASN A 9 -2.87 14.42 4.14
CA ASN A 9 -2.03 14.12 2.97
C ASN A 9 -1.45 12.69 2.96
N ASP A 10 -1.78 11.87 3.97
CA ASP A 10 -1.16 10.56 4.17
C ASP A 10 -2.12 9.38 3.89
N CYS A 11 -3.28 9.63 3.28
CA CYS A 11 -4.31 8.61 3.03
C CYS A 11 -3.79 7.38 2.25
N GLY A 12 -2.91 7.59 1.28
CA GLY A 12 -2.28 6.50 0.52
C GLY A 12 -1.34 5.65 1.38
N ALA A 13 -0.55 6.29 2.25
CA ALA A 13 0.35 5.58 3.16
C ALA A 13 -0.44 4.77 4.20
N TYR A 14 -1.48 5.36 4.79
CA TYR A 14 -2.40 4.65 5.68
C TYR A 14 -3.05 3.45 5.00
N SER A 15 -3.54 3.61 3.76
CA SER A 15 -4.17 2.52 3.02
C SER A 15 -3.21 1.34 2.82
N LEU A 16 -1.97 1.61 2.40
CA LEU A 16 -0.97 0.56 2.20
C LEU A 16 -0.60 -0.14 3.51
N LYS A 17 -0.38 0.63 4.59
CA LYS A 17 -0.03 0.06 5.89
C LYS A 17 -1.18 -0.74 6.52
N PHE A 18 -2.44 -0.34 6.32
CA PHE A 18 -3.59 -1.12 6.76
C PHE A 18 -3.71 -2.45 6.00
N ILE A 19 -3.50 -2.44 4.68
CA ILE A 19 -3.45 -3.69 3.89
C ILE A 19 -2.32 -4.61 4.41
N GLU A 20 -1.15 -4.05 4.68
CA GLU A 20 -0.02 -4.81 5.23
C GLU A 20 -0.32 -5.37 6.62
N CYS A 21 -0.90 -4.57 7.52
CA CYS A 21 -1.31 -5.06 8.83
C CYS A 21 -2.33 -6.19 8.72
N HIS A 22 -3.33 -6.06 7.85
CA HIS A 22 -4.30 -7.12 7.59
C HIS A 22 -3.63 -8.40 7.08
N LEU A 23 -2.73 -8.28 6.09
CA LEU A 23 -2.01 -9.41 5.50
C LEU A 23 -1.14 -10.15 6.54
N LEU A 24 -0.52 -9.41 7.45
CA LEU A 24 0.40 -9.95 8.46
C LEU A 24 -0.28 -10.28 9.80
N GLY A 25 -1.59 -10.02 9.94
CA GLY A 25 -2.31 -10.20 11.21
C GLY A 25 -1.84 -9.27 12.32
N LEU A 26 -1.34 -8.07 11.96
CA LEU A 26 -0.85 -7.06 12.89
C LEU A 26 -1.98 -6.12 13.32
N ASP A 27 -1.86 -5.58 14.54
CA ASP A 27 -2.80 -4.60 15.06
C ASP A 27 -2.66 -3.23 14.36
N PHE A 28 -3.78 -2.56 14.12
CA PHE A 28 -3.79 -1.28 13.38
C PHE A 28 -3.32 -0.09 14.22
N SER A 29 -3.21 -0.22 15.55
CA SER A 29 -2.64 0.85 16.38
C SER A 29 -1.18 1.14 16.06
N LEU A 30 -0.49 0.19 15.38
CA LEU A 30 0.87 0.35 14.88
C LEU A 30 0.99 1.42 13.79
N VAL A 31 -0.11 1.89 13.19
CA VAL A 31 -0.09 2.92 12.14
C VAL A 31 -0.82 4.16 12.65
N ASN A 32 -0.08 5.24 12.86
CA ASN A 32 -0.62 6.47 13.43
C ASN A 32 0.14 7.72 12.96
N ASP A 33 -0.38 8.90 13.31
CA ASP A 33 0.16 10.17 12.83
C ASP A 33 1.60 10.44 13.32
N GLU A 34 2.07 9.76 14.37
CA GLU A 34 3.43 9.91 14.91
C GLU A 34 4.47 9.15 14.07
N ASN A 35 4.07 8.10 13.34
CA ASN A 35 4.99 7.26 12.57
C ASN A 35 4.68 7.19 11.06
N ILE A 36 3.65 7.91 10.61
CA ILE A 36 3.21 7.86 9.22
C ILE A 36 4.24 8.45 8.25
N GLN A 37 5.08 9.38 8.71
CA GLN A 37 6.14 9.97 7.90
C GLN A 37 7.24 8.94 7.58
N GLU A 38 7.66 8.15 8.57
CA GLU A 38 8.61 7.06 8.41
C GLU A 38 8.03 5.96 7.53
N ALA A 39 6.75 5.63 7.71
CA ALA A 39 6.05 4.70 6.84
C ALA A 39 6.06 5.18 5.38
N ARG A 40 5.83 6.48 5.14
CA ARG A 40 5.93 7.08 3.79
C ARG A 40 7.31 6.94 3.19
N HIS A 41 8.37 7.21 3.94
CA HIS A 41 9.73 7.05 3.45
C HIS A 41 10.05 5.59 3.12
N LYS A 42 9.62 4.64 3.97
CA LYS A 42 9.80 3.22 3.72
C LYS A 42 9.07 2.77 2.45
N ILE A 43 7.80 3.18 2.28
CA ILE A 43 7.03 2.90 1.06
C ILE A 43 7.74 3.46 -0.18
N ALA A 44 8.26 4.70 -0.11
CA ALA A 44 8.97 5.30 -1.24
C ALA A 44 10.25 4.53 -1.59
N PHE A 45 11.02 4.12 -0.58
CA PHE A 45 12.22 3.32 -0.77
C PHE A 45 11.91 1.95 -1.36
N ASP A 46 10.90 1.25 -0.84
CA ASP A 46 10.49 -0.07 -1.33
C ASP A 46 9.99 -0.02 -2.78
N LEU A 47 9.25 1.04 -3.13
CA LEU A 47 8.85 1.29 -4.50
C LEU A 47 10.05 1.56 -5.42
N TRP A 48 11.05 2.30 -4.93
CA TRP A 48 12.27 2.54 -5.69
C TRP A 48 13.05 1.23 -5.89
N GLU A 49 13.23 0.40 -4.86
CA GLU A 49 13.87 -0.91 -4.99
C GLU A 49 13.10 -1.80 -5.99
N ALA A 50 11.79 -1.90 -5.85
CA ALA A 50 10.94 -2.68 -6.75
C ALA A 50 10.98 -2.16 -8.20
N ALA A 51 11.08 -0.84 -8.40
CA ALA A 51 11.24 -0.25 -9.72
C ALA A 51 12.59 -0.54 -10.37
N ASN A 52 13.61 -0.94 -9.59
CA ASN A 52 14.93 -1.32 -10.08
C ASN A 52 15.11 -2.85 -10.23
N ASP A 53 14.12 -3.65 -9.85
CA ASP A 53 14.13 -5.10 -10.07
C ASP A 53 13.80 -5.43 -11.54
N GLU A 54 14.71 -6.13 -12.22
CA GLU A 54 14.59 -6.44 -13.65
C GLU A 54 13.35 -7.28 -13.99
N ALA A 55 12.97 -8.22 -13.12
CA ALA A 55 11.80 -9.08 -13.34
C ALA A 55 10.50 -8.28 -13.19
N LEU A 56 10.44 -7.38 -12.20
CA LEU A 56 9.31 -6.48 -12.02
C LEU A 56 9.22 -5.46 -13.16
N GLN A 57 10.33 -4.88 -13.60
CA GLN A 57 10.35 -3.99 -14.77
C GLN A 57 9.84 -4.69 -16.03
N TYR A 58 10.29 -5.92 -16.29
CA TYR A 58 9.82 -6.70 -17.43
C TYR A 58 8.32 -6.98 -17.36
N ARG A 59 7.81 -7.40 -16.20
CA ARG A 59 6.38 -7.63 -15.99
C ARG A 59 5.55 -6.35 -16.17
N MET A 60 6.06 -5.21 -15.69
CA MET A 60 5.37 -3.93 -15.81
C MET A 60 5.36 -3.43 -17.27
N SER A 61 6.46 -3.58 -18.01
CA SER A 61 6.55 -3.16 -19.42
C SER A 61 5.67 -3.98 -20.36
N THR A 62 5.34 -5.21 -19.98
CA THR A 62 4.46 -6.12 -20.74
C THR A 62 3.03 -6.17 -20.20
N PHE A 63 2.74 -5.44 -19.12
CA PHE A 63 1.42 -5.45 -18.47
C PHE A 63 0.35 -4.92 -19.41
N LYS A 64 -0.72 -5.70 -19.59
CA LYS A 64 -1.93 -5.29 -20.31
C LYS A 64 -3.08 -5.23 -19.30
N PRO A 65 -3.63 -4.04 -19.01
CA PRO A 65 -4.72 -3.93 -18.07
C PRO A 65 -5.93 -4.73 -18.57
N PRO A 66 -6.67 -5.41 -17.68
CA PRO A 66 -7.86 -6.14 -18.07
C PRO A 66 -8.92 -5.16 -18.61
N LYS A 67 -9.66 -5.57 -19.65
CA LYS A 67 -10.68 -4.72 -20.30
C LYS A 67 -11.87 -4.37 -19.38
N ARG A 68 -12.10 -5.19 -18.35
CA ARG A 68 -13.14 -5.00 -17.33
C ARG A 68 -12.60 -5.49 -16.00
N ALA A 69 -13.09 -4.89 -14.91
CA ALA A 69 -12.89 -5.43 -13.58
C ALA A 69 -13.46 -6.87 -13.51
N PRO A 70 -12.93 -7.74 -12.62
CA PRO A 70 -13.51 -9.05 -12.40
C PRO A 70 -15.01 -8.93 -12.09
N GLU A 71 -15.87 -9.66 -12.83
CA GLU A 71 -17.32 -9.65 -12.61
C GLU A 71 -17.70 -10.30 -11.28
N LYS A 72 -16.87 -11.22 -10.78
CA LYS A 72 -17.07 -11.81 -9.48
C LYS A 72 -16.56 -10.86 -8.41
N THR A 73 -17.44 -10.48 -7.50
CA THR A 73 -17.05 -9.93 -6.20
C THR A 73 -16.07 -10.92 -5.56
N ILE A 74 -14.86 -10.44 -5.29
CA ILE A 74 -13.89 -11.19 -4.52
C ILE A 74 -14.25 -10.94 -3.06
N GLU A 75 -14.73 -11.96 -2.36
CA GLU A 75 -14.82 -11.89 -0.91
C GLU A 75 -13.39 -11.82 -0.39
N LEU A 76 -13.08 -10.69 0.27
CA LEU A 76 -11.74 -10.49 0.80
C LEU A 76 -11.51 -11.30 2.08
N PHE A 77 -12.54 -11.91 2.67
CA PHE A 77 -12.48 -12.81 3.82
C PHE A 77 -13.71 -13.71 3.83
#